data_AF-A0A829HQ39-F1
#
_entry.id   AF-A0A829HQ39-F1
#
_cell.length_a   1.000
_cell.length_b   1.000
_cell.length_c   1.000
_cell.angle_alpha   90.00
_cell.angle_beta   90.00
_cell.angle_gamma   90.00
#
_symmetry.space_group_name_H-M   'P 1'
#
loop_
_entity.id
_entity.type
_entity.pdbx_description
1 polymer ?
#
loop_
_entity_poly.entity_id
_entity_poly.type
_entity_poly.pdbx_seq_one_letter_code
_entity_poly.pdbx_strand_id
1 'polypeptide(L)'
;MYRSAQIPRTITAVPETAENGPGRIEHRGLQLLGEWIMLRLGVMKLSATRLRNHGGPSRNATMAIVHGYVYPRAETLANLDTGLKCPPGTAQGILEERINPPDPHAWLDEDQGEHAQLLALRRELTTFRRQLSKASTGLTFARQTVNKVLRDVDKVIQKLDQDGHC
;
A
#
# COMPACT_ATOMS: atom_id res chain seq x y z
N MET A 1 -1.83 -0.69 -37.86
CA MET A 1 -2.76 0.44 -38.04
C MET A 1 -3.59 0.58 -36.77
N TYR A 2 -3.15 1.40 -35.81
CA TYR A 2 -3.91 1.67 -34.58
C TYR A 2 -4.80 2.90 -34.80
N ARG A 3 -6.13 2.72 -34.72
CA ARG A 3 -7.10 3.81 -34.73
C ARG A 3 -6.99 4.58 -33.41
N SER A 4 -6.51 5.82 -33.49
CA SER A 4 -6.64 6.80 -32.41
C SER A 4 -8.13 7.05 -32.15
N ALA A 5 -8.63 6.56 -31.02
CA ALA A 5 -9.95 6.94 -30.52
C ALA A 5 -9.87 8.38 -29.99
N GLN A 6 -10.40 9.33 -30.76
CA GLN A 6 -10.64 10.69 -30.30
C GLN A 6 -11.79 10.64 -29.29
N ILE A 7 -11.48 10.86 -28.02
CA ILE A 7 -12.49 11.04 -26.97
C ILE A 7 -13.08 12.47 -27.13
N PRO A 8 -14.42 12.64 -27.13
CA PRO A 8 -15.03 13.95 -27.27
C PRO A 8 -14.73 14.83 -26.05
N ARG A 9 -14.18 16.03 -26.32
CA ARG A 9 -13.98 17.10 -25.33
C ARG A 9 -15.34 17.69 -24.93
N THR A 10 -15.93 17.15 -23.87
CA THR A 10 -16.96 17.89 -23.12
C THR A 10 -16.26 18.52 -21.92
N ILE A 11 -15.66 19.69 -22.14
CA ILE A 11 -15.23 20.57 -21.06
C ILE A 11 -16.50 21.22 -20.56
N THR A 12 -17.11 20.63 -19.52
CA THR A 12 -18.17 21.30 -18.77
C THR A 12 -17.54 22.54 -18.14
N ALA A 13 -17.94 23.72 -18.62
CA ALA A 13 -17.55 24.98 -18.04
C ALA A 13 -17.89 24.98 -16.55
N VAL A 14 -16.85 25.04 -15.71
CA VAL A 14 -16.98 25.22 -14.27
C VAL A 14 -17.38 26.68 -14.03
N PRO A 15 -18.38 26.96 -13.16
CA PRO A 15 -18.87 28.32 -12.94
C PRO A 15 -17.77 29.24 -12.40
N GLU A 16 -17.51 30.29 -13.18
CA GLU A 16 -16.59 31.40 -12.93
C GLU A 16 -17.17 32.37 -11.90
N THR A 17 -17.41 31.93 -10.66
CA THR A 17 -17.72 32.83 -9.53
C THR A 17 -17.40 32.15 -8.19
N ALA A 18 -16.11 32.10 -7.84
CA ALA A 18 -15.70 32.00 -6.45
C ALA A 18 -14.76 33.18 -6.22
N GLU A 19 -15.30 34.24 -5.62
CA GLU A 19 -14.54 35.40 -5.19
C GLU A 19 -13.27 34.93 -4.48
N ASN A 20 -12.11 35.36 -5.00
CA ASN A 20 -10.81 35.01 -4.45
C ASN A 20 -10.76 35.48 -2.99
N GLY A 21 -10.94 34.55 -2.05
CA GLY A 21 -10.77 34.83 -0.63
C GLY A 21 -9.39 35.47 -0.37
N PRO A 22 -9.28 36.38 0.61
CA PRO A 22 -8.04 37.10 0.87
C PRO A 22 -6.88 36.12 1.10
N GLY A 23 -5.82 36.24 0.30
CA GLY A 23 -4.59 35.46 0.46
C GLY A 23 -4.39 34.28 -0.49
N ARG A 24 -5.24 34.10 -1.52
CA ARG A 24 -4.98 33.10 -2.58
C ARG A 24 -3.89 33.59 -3.54
N ILE A 25 -2.92 32.73 -3.84
CA ILE A 25 -1.88 32.97 -4.83
C ILE A 25 -2.45 32.68 -6.22
N GLU A 26 -2.45 33.70 -7.09
CA GLU A 26 -2.85 33.56 -8.48
C GLU A 26 -1.70 32.99 -9.31
N HIS A 27 -1.58 31.66 -9.32
CA HIS A 27 -0.62 30.92 -10.14
C HIS A 27 -1.32 29.77 -10.84
N ARG A 28 -1.33 29.78 -12.18
CA ARG A 28 -2.05 28.79 -13.00
C ARG A 28 -1.58 27.36 -12.72
N GLY A 29 -0.28 27.10 -12.73
CA GLY A 29 0.26 25.79 -12.35
C GLY A 29 -0.12 25.33 -10.94
N LEU A 30 -0.36 26.26 -9.99
CA LEU A 30 -0.77 25.92 -8.63
C LEU A 30 -2.25 25.52 -8.57
N GLN A 31 -3.09 26.18 -9.36
CA GLN A 31 -4.50 25.81 -9.53
C GLN A 31 -4.63 24.42 -10.18
N LEU A 32 -3.89 24.19 -11.28
CA LEU A 32 -3.85 22.90 -11.96
C LEU A 32 -3.37 21.78 -11.03
N LEU A 33 -2.31 22.04 -10.25
CA LEU A 33 -1.82 21.09 -9.26
C LEU A 33 -2.88 20.80 -8.19
N GLY A 34 -3.54 21.82 -7.66
CA GLY A 34 -4.56 21.67 -6.63
C GLY A 34 -5.77 20.86 -7.08
N GLU A 35 -6.28 21.14 -8.28
CA GLU A 35 -7.37 20.38 -8.89
C GLU A 35 -6.98 18.91 -9.11
N TRP A 36 -5.78 18.69 -9.66
CA TRP A 36 -5.28 17.35 -9.94
C TRP A 36 -5.09 16.52 -8.65
N ILE A 37 -4.54 17.13 -7.58
CA ILE A 37 -4.41 16.47 -6.28
C ILE A 37 -5.79 15.97 -5.80
N MET A 38 -6.83 16.80 -5.88
CA MET A 38 -8.18 16.44 -5.43
C MET A 38 -8.78 15.30 -6.25
N LEU A 39 -8.64 15.36 -7.58
CA LEU A 39 -9.09 14.28 -8.47
C LEU A 39 -8.38 12.96 -8.16
N ARG A 40 -7.05 13.01 -8.03
CA ARG A 40 -6.22 11.83 -7.74
C ARG A 40 -6.56 11.21 -6.38
N LEU A 41 -6.72 12.03 -5.34
CA LEU A 41 -7.17 11.56 -4.02
C LEU A 41 -8.54 10.88 -4.09
N GLY A 42 -9.48 11.44 -4.86
CA GLY A 42 -10.80 10.86 -5.09
C GLY A 42 -10.72 9.48 -5.75
N VAL A 43 -9.92 9.35 -6.80
CA VAL A 43 -9.68 8.09 -7.51
C VAL A 43 -9.03 7.03 -6.62
N MET A 44 -8.04 7.41 -5.81
CA MET A 44 -7.39 6.54 -4.85
C MET A 44 -8.26 6.22 -3.62
N LYS A 45 -9.44 6.85 -3.48
CA LYS A 45 -10.30 6.80 -2.28
C LYS A 45 -9.54 7.15 -1.00
N LEU A 46 -8.60 8.09 -1.11
CA LEU A 46 -7.78 8.58 0.00
C LEU A 46 -8.26 9.96 0.45
N SER A 47 -8.27 10.18 1.75
CA SER A 47 -8.46 11.53 2.29
C SER A 47 -7.12 12.24 2.46
N ALA A 48 -7.12 13.57 2.42
CA ALA A 48 -5.91 14.36 2.69
C ALA A 48 -5.28 14.06 4.07
N THR A 49 -6.08 13.62 5.05
CA THR A 49 -5.56 13.15 6.35
C THR A 49 -4.78 11.85 6.22
N ARG A 50 -5.24 10.91 5.40
CA ARG A 50 -4.59 9.61 5.19
C ARG A 50 -3.39 9.70 4.27
N LEU A 51 -3.32 10.72 3.41
CA LEU A 51 -2.19 10.94 2.48
C LEU A 51 -0.82 10.93 3.19
N ARG A 52 -0.74 11.48 4.42
CA ARG A 52 0.49 11.46 5.21
C ARG A 52 1.01 10.05 5.51
N ASN A 53 0.10 9.09 5.73
CA ASN A 53 0.47 7.71 6.01
C ASN A 53 1.06 7.00 4.77
N HIS A 54 0.90 7.60 3.60
CA HIS A 54 1.48 7.13 2.34
C HIS A 54 2.75 7.90 1.94
N GLY A 55 3.34 8.67 2.85
CA GLY A 55 4.54 9.47 2.58
C GLY A 55 4.26 10.85 1.99
N GLY A 56 2.98 11.25 1.91
CA GLY A 56 2.60 12.58 1.47
C GLY A 56 2.66 13.66 2.55
N PRO A 57 2.40 14.93 2.18
CA PRO A 57 2.37 16.04 3.12
C PRO A 57 1.24 15.93 4.14
N SER A 58 1.33 16.73 5.20
CA SER A 58 0.27 16.83 6.21
C SER A 58 -1.02 17.35 5.60
N ARG A 59 -2.18 16.98 6.16
CA ARG A 59 -3.50 17.45 5.72
C ARG A 59 -3.53 18.97 5.47
N ASN A 60 -3.03 19.75 6.43
CA ASN A 60 -3.06 21.20 6.35
C ASN A 60 -2.18 21.72 5.21
N ALA A 61 -0.98 21.14 5.03
CA ALA A 61 -0.12 21.49 3.91
C ALA A 61 -0.76 21.12 2.56
N THR A 62 -1.36 19.94 2.46
CA THR A 62 -2.08 19.50 1.25
C THR A 62 -3.23 20.45 0.92
N MET A 63 -4.10 20.78 1.89
CA MET A 63 -5.22 21.67 1.65
C MET A 63 -4.77 23.11 1.34
N ALA A 64 -3.68 23.58 1.96
CA ALA A 64 -3.10 24.88 1.64
C ALA A 64 -2.61 24.96 0.19
N ILE A 65 -2.06 23.87 -0.36
CA ILE A 65 -1.66 23.78 -1.77
C ILE A 65 -2.90 23.71 -2.67
N VAL A 66 -3.86 22.84 -2.34
CA VAL A 66 -5.10 22.66 -3.11
C VAL A 66 -5.87 23.97 -3.27
N HIS A 67 -5.97 24.76 -2.20
CA HIS A 67 -6.65 26.04 -2.24
C HIS A 67 -5.77 27.19 -2.77
N GLY A 68 -4.48 26.94 -3.03
CA GLY A 68 -3.55 27.94 -3.55
C GLY A 68 -3.11 28.98 -2.53
N TYR A 69 -3.10 28.66 -1.23
CA TYR A 69 -2.65 29.57 -0.17
C TYR A 69 -1.13 29.57 0.02
N VAL A 70 -0.44 28.51 -0.41
CA VAL A 70 1.00 28.35 -0.22
C VAL A 70 1.65 27.80 -1.47
N TYR A 71 2.80 28.39 -1.85
CA TYR A 71 3.68 27.82 -2.86
C TYR A 71 4.50 26.67 -2.25
N PRO A 72 4.36 25.42 -2.73
CA PRO A 72 5.03 24.27 -2.13
C PRO A 72 6.54 24.31 -2.37
N ARG A 73 7.30 23.82 -1.39
CA ARG A 73 8.75 23.60 -1.52
C ARG A 73 9.01 22.33 -2.35
N ALA A 74 10.22 22.20 -2.89
CA ALA A 74 10.64 21.01 -3.65
C ALA A 74 10.43 19.70 -2.87
N GLU A 75 10.77 19.69 -1.58
CA GLU A 75 10.52 18.54 -0.70
C GLU A 75 9.03 18.19 -0.58
N THR A 76 8.15 19.21 -0.47
CA THR A 76 6.71 19.00 -0.41
C THR A 76 6.15 18.43 -1.72
N LEU A 77 6.70 18.85 -2.85
CA LEU A 77 6.34 18.30 -4.18
C LEU A 77 6.78 16.84 -4.31
N ALA A 78 7.99 16.49 -3.87
CA ALA A 78 8.45 15.10 -3.84
C ALA A 78 7.59 14.21 -2.92
N ASN A 79 7.18 14.75 -1.77
CA ASN A 79 6.25 14.06 -0.87
C ASN A 79 4.88 13.88 -1.54
N LEU A 80 4.39 14.87 -2.30
CA LEU A 80 3.14 14.72 -3.07
C LEU A 80 3.24 13.59 -4.10
N ASP A 81 4.32 13.54 -4.87
CA ASP A 81 4.55 12.45 -5.85
C ASP A 81 4.54 11.08 -5.16
N THR A 82 5.23 10.97 -4.01
CA THR A 82 5.27 9.74 -3.21
C THR A 82 3.89 9.35 -2.69
N GLY A 83 3.18 10.27 -2.03
CA GLY A 83 1.87 10.02 -1.43
C GLY A 83 0.76 9.71 -2.43
N LEU A 84 0.83 10.31 -3.62
CA LEU A 84 -0.13 10.11 -4.71
C LEU A 84 0.26 8.95 -5.64
N LYS A 85 1.38 8.28 -5.35
CA LYS A 85 1.95 7.19 -6.14
C LYS A 85 2.10 7.59 -7.60
N CYS A 86 2.77 8.71 -7.82
CA CYS A 86 3.08 9.24 -9.13
C CYS A 86 4.59 9.21 -9.36
N PRO A 87 5.05 9.19 -10.62
CA PRO A 87 6.47 9.30 -10.92
C PRO A 87 7.09 10.56 -10.30
N PRO A 88 8.36 10.51 -9.86
CA PRO A 88 9.03 11.65 -9.27
C PRO A 88 9.13 12.82 -10.25
N GLY A 89 8.83 14.04 -9.77
CA GLY A 89 8.83 15.26 -10.57
C GLY A 89 7.50 15.58 -11.24
N THR A 90 6.46 14.76 -11.04
CA THR A 90 5.13 15.00 -11.63
C THR A 90 4.52 16.28 -11.06
N ALA A 91 4.45 16.40 -9.72
CA ALA A 91 3.89 17.57 -9.06
C ALA A 91 4.66 18.85 -9.41
N GLN A 92 5.99 18.77 -9.49
CA GLN A 92 6.82 19.90 -9.93
C GLN A 92 6.55 20.27 -11.38
N GLY A 93 6.46 19.29 -12.28
CA GLY A 93 6.18 19.54 -13.69
C GLY A 93 4.82 20.17 -13.93
N ILE A 94 3.79 19.81 -13.15
CA ILE A 94 2.46 20.44 -13.20
C ILE A 94 2.55 21.88 -12.69
N LEU A 95 3.22 22.09 -11.55
CA LEU A 95 3.38 23.41 -10.95
C LEU A 95 4.11 24.38 -11.90
N GLU A 96 5.14 23.90 -12.57
CA GLU A 96 5.95 24.68 -13.54
C GLU A 96 5.33 24.69 -14.95
N GLU A 97 4.14 24.11 -15.13
CA GLU A 97 3.42 24.02 -16.40
C GLU A 97 4.23 23.36 -17.53
N ARG A 98 5.23 22.54 -17.18
CA ARG A 98 6.05 21.76 -18.13
C ARG A 98 5.33 20.52 -18.63
N ILE A 99 4.43 19.97 -17.81
CA ILE A 99 3.55 18.87 -18.18
C ILE A 99 2.10 19.23 -17.86
N ASN A 100 1.17 18.74 -18.68
CA ASN A 100 -0.24 18.81 -18.34
C ASN A 100 -0.54 17.82 -17.20
N PRO A 101 -1.54 18.11 -16.34
CA PRO A 101 -2.02 17.16 -15.35
C PRO A 101 -2.33 15.80 -16.01
N PRO A 102 -1.66 14.72 -15.59
CA PRO A 102 -1.91 13.40 -16.14
C PRO A 102 -3.28 12.88 -15.70
N ASP A 103 -3.77 11.84 -16.41
CA ASP A 103 -5.01 11.17 -16.03
C ASP A 103 -4.98 10.74 -14.55
N PRO A 104 -5.96 11.16 -13.73
CA PRO A 104 -6.07 10.75 -12.33
C PRO A 104 -6.14 9.24 -12.09
N HIS A 105 -6.39 8.42 -13.11
CA HIS A 105 -6.35 6.96 -13.05
C HIS A 105 -5.02 6.34 -13.49
N ALA A 106 -4.12 7.12 -14.09
CA ALA A 106 -2.81 6.63 -14.52
C ALA A 106 -2.05 6.01 -13.33
N TRP A 107 -1.34 4.91 -13.52
CA TRP A 107 -0.54 4.26 -12.47
C TRP A 107 -1.31 3.59 -11.32
N LEU A 108 -2.64 3.47 -11.39
CA LEU A 108 -3.37 2.63 -10.42
C LEU A 108 -3.08 1.13 -10.60
N ASP A 109 -2.72 0.73 -11.82
CA ASP A 109 -2.56 -0.68 -12.20
C ASP A 109 -1.23 -1.28 -11.73
N GLU A 110 -0.19 -0.46 -11.57
CA GLU A 110 1.16 -0.92 -11.20
C GLU A 110 1.20 -1.49 -9.76
N ASP A 111 0.40 -0.93 -8.85
CA ASP A 111 0.39 -1.30 -7.43
C ASP A 111 -0.51 -2.53 -7.13
N GLN A 112 -1.41 -2.90 -8.06
CA GLN A 112 -2.24 -4.09 -7.87
C GLN A 112 -1.45 -5.39 -8.03
N GLY A 113 -0.41 -5.40 -8.87
CA GLY A 113 0.43 -6.59 -9.10
C GLY A 113 1.24 -6.97 -7.86
N GLU A 114 1.98 -6.02 -7.30
CA GLU A 114 2.86 -6.27 -6.15
C GLU A 114 2.07 -6.54 -4.87
N HIS A 115 1.01 -5.79 -4.60
CA HIS A 115 0.19 -6.02 -3.42
C HIS A 115 -0.55 -7.37 -3.49
N ALA A 116 -1.02 -7.79 -4.68
CA ALA A 116 -1.61 -9.10 -4.86
C ALA A 116 -0.59 -10.23 -4.62
N GLN A 117 0.65 -10.07 -5.11
CA GLN A 117 1.74 -11.02 -4.86
C GLN A 117 2.11 -11.10 -3.37
N LEU A 118 2.21 -9.97 -2.67
CA LEU A 118 2.47 -9.93 -1.23
C LEU A 118 1.35 -10.60 -0.42
N LEU A 119 0.08 -10.43 -0.83
CA LEU A 119 -1.04 -11.12 -0.21
C LEU A 119 -1.02 -12.62 -0.47
N ALA A 120 -0.63 -13.06 -1.68
CA ALA A 120 -0.45 -14.46 -2.01
C ALA A 120 0.66 -15.08 -1.14
N LEU A 121 1.84 -14.45 -1.08
CA LEU A 121 2.96 -14.86 -0.22
C LEU A 121 2.56 -14.93 1.26
N ARG A 122 1.79 -13.95 1.75
CA ARG A 122 1.29 -13.97 3.14
C ARG A 122 0.38 -15.17 3.41
N ARG A 123 -0.50 -15.53 2.47
CA ARG A 123 -1.36 -16.71 2.58
C ARG A 123 -0.55 -18.00 2.58
N GLU A 124 0.46 -18.09 1.72
CA GLU A 124 1.38 -19.23 1.68
C GLU A 124 2.15 -19.39 2.98
N LEU A 125 2.75 -18.32 3.52
CA LEU A 125 3.46 -18.33 4.80
C LEU A 125 2.54 -18.76 5.96
N THR A 126 1.28 -18.31 5.96
CA THR A 126 0.31 -18.72 6.98
C THR A 126 -0.01 -20.21 6.89
N THR A 127 -0.11 -20.74 5.67
CA THR A 127 -0.36 -22.16 5.41
C THR A 127 0.83 -23.01 5.83
N PHE A 128 2.04 -22.58 5.46
CA PHE A 128 3.28 -23.23 5.85
C PHE A 128 3.46 -23.26 7.38
N ARG A 129 3.15 -22.16 8.07
CA ARG A 129 3.16 -22.09 9.54
C ARG A 129 2.19 -23.11 10.17
N ARG A 130 1.00 -23.29 9.61
CA ARG A 130 0.04 -24.31 10.09
C ARG A 130 0.58 -25.72 9.88
N GLN A 131 1.20 -25.99 8.73
CA GLN A 131 1.82 -27.28 8.44
C GLN A 131 2.97 -27.59 9.41
N LEU A 132 3.86 -26.62 9.65
CA LEU A 132 4.93 -26.75 10.65
C LEU A 132 4.40 -27.01 12.06
N SER A 133 3.34 -26.30 12.46
CA SER A 133 2.70 -26.53 13.75
C SER A 133 2.17 -27.96 13.88
N LYS A 134 1.49 -28.47 12.83
CA LYS A 134 0.96 -29.83 12.81
C LYS A 134 2.08 -30.89 12.86
N ALA A 135 3.15 -30.67 12.10
CA ALA A 135 4.32 -31.57 12.09
C ALA A 135 5.01 -31.61 13.47
N SER A 136 5.17 -30.46 14.11
CA SER A 136 5.74 -30.36 15.46
C SER A 136 4.92 -31.10 16.52
N THR A 137 3.60 -30.95 16.49
CA THR A 137 2.70 -31.71 17.39
C THR A 137 2.79 -33.21 17.11
N GLY A 138 2.82 -33.61 15.84
CA GLY A 138 2.98 -35.02 15.44
C GLY A 138 4.31 -35.63 15.93
N LEU A 139 5.41 -34.88 15.80
CA LEU A 139 6.73 -35.32 16.29
C LEU A 139 6.75 -35.46 17.82
N THR A 140 6.10 -34.53 18.53
CA THR A 140 5.96 -34.59 19.99
C THR A 140 5.20 -35.84 20.42
N PHE A 141 4.11 -36.17 19.72
CA PHE A 141 3.34 -37.39 19.97
C PHE A 141 4.18 -38.65 19.70
N ALA A 142 4.85 -38.73 18.54
CA ALA A 142 5.70 -39.86 18.21
C ALA A 142 6.81 -40.08 19.25
N ARG A 143 7.43 -39.00 19.74
CA ARG A 143 8.43 -39.05 20.82
C ARG A 143 7.84 -39.63 22.11
N GLN A 144 6.63 -39.22 22.49
CA GLN A 144 5.96 -39.76 23.68
C GLN A 144 5.66 -41.25 23.53
N THR A 145 5.25 -41.69 22.34
CA THR A 145 5.02 -43.11 22.03
C THR A 145 6.30 -43.93 22.15
N VAL A 146 7.40 -43.47 21.54
CA VAL A 146 8.71 -44.14 21.65
C VAL A 146 9.15 -44.25 23.11
N ASN A 147 9.06 -43.16 23.88
CA ASN A 147 9.40 -43.18 25.31
C ASN A 147 8.50 -44.10 26.14
N LYS A 148 7.25 -44.33 25.72
CA LYS A 148 6.37 -45.31 26.36
C LYS A 148 6.83 -46.73 26.04
N VAL A 149 7.06 -47.04 24.76
CA VAL A 149 7.54 -48.37 24.32
C VAL A 149 8.86 -48.72 24.97
N LEU A 150 9.82 -47.79 25.03
CA LEU A 150 11.10 -48.02 25.72
C LEU A 150 10.90 -48.40 27.19
N ARG A 151 10.05 -47.67 27.92
CA ARG A 151 9.72 -47.99 29.32
C ARG A 151 9.04 -49.35 29.48
N ASP A 152 8.21 -49.75 28.51
CA ASP A 152 7.53 -51.04 28.55
C ASP A 152 8.51 -52.18 28.24
N VAL A 153 9.46 -51.98 27.33
CA VAL A 153 10.58 -52.91 27.07
C VAL A 153 11.46 -53.08 28.30
N ASP A 154 11.86 -51.98 28.96
CA ASP A 154 12.68 -52.03 30.19
C ASP A 154 12.00 -52.86 31.30
N LYS A 155 10.68 -52.73 31.46
CA LYS A 155 9.91 -53.54 32.43
C LYS A 155 9.91 -55.03 32.09
N VAL A 156 9.84 -55.38 30.81
CA VAL A 156 9.88 -56.79 30.37
C VAL A 156 11.27 -57.38 30.67
N ILE A 157 12.34 -56.65 30.36
CA ILE A 157 13.71 -57.05 30.69
C ILE A 157 13.86 -57.30 32.19
N GLN A 158 13.42 -56.35 33.03
CA GLN A 158 13.48 -56.49 34.49
C GLN A 158 12.73 -57.71 35.03
N LYS A 159 11.58 -58.07 34.44
CA LYS A 159 10.83 -59.27 34.83
C LYS A 159 11.58 -60.55 34.46
N LEU A 160 12.16 -60.60 33.26
CA LEU A 160 12.94 -61.76 32.81
C LEU A 160 14.20 -61.97 33.67
N ASP A 161 14.86 -60.89 34.10
CA ASP A 161 16.00 -60.97 35.02
C ASP A 161 15.60 -61.51 36.41
N GLN A 162 14.40 -61.17 36.89
CA GLN A 162 13.87 -61.67 38.17
C GLN A 162 13.50 -63.16 38.09
N ASP A 163 12.89 -63.59 36.99
CA ASP A 163 12.45 -64.98 36.79
C ASP A 163 13.64 -65.94 36.57
N GLY A 164 14.77 -65.46 36.06
CA GLY A 164 16.00 -66.26 35.84
C GLY A 164 16.89 -66.47 37.08
N HIS A 165 16.50 -65.97 38.25
CA HIS A 165 17.21 -66.16 39.53
C HIS A 165 16.48 -67.09 40.52
N CYS A 166 15.51 -67.85 40.03
CA CYS A 166 14.85 -68.96 40.73
C CYS A 166 15.30 -70.30 40.14
#